data_AF-A0A8W8JI23-F1
#
_entry.id   AF-A0A8W8JI23-F1
#
_cell.length_a   1.000
_cell.length_b   1.000
_cell.length_c   1.000
_cell.angle_alpha   90.00
_cell.angle_beta   90.00
_cell.angle_gamma   90.00
#
_symmetry.space_group_name_H-M   'P 1'
#
loop_
_entity.id
_entity.type
_entity.pdbx_description
1 polymer ?
#
loop_
_entity_poly.entity_id
_entity_poly.type
_entity_poly.pdbx_seq_one_letter_code
_entity_poly.pdbx_strand_id
1 'polypeptide(L)'
;FTKVKQPKYIRECMEGLINTDEPNRLEMYLGVTEALIRKNPDGLTEIAEEFTKILLHLSDRHSLKDFVSLRFKSLVALAVQAPKQVSRYLTSQFYERNYNLSQRLDILEVLGAAAQELSQPVDSKQSMEQERLSYKLAPTDSGHSSDGWREIVKQRVESKTRRFPKGATKEVVATKNRFGLVAGCFFYPLMANFDRKENTFDMMAEDSLILARLVYTLGVIIYAAINTQAVKQMANRLLEFLWIIRFHSDVKVRHAALFAISMVILSVPGHILLADLQSEVMETKRWLEDVMERDVNTESKKLAIQSLVLLENVIKQEFTKGANLT
;
A
#
# COMPACT_ATOMS: atom_id res chain seq x y z
N PHE A 1 31.91 -10.10 25.84
CA PHE A 1 30.95 -9.49 24.89
C PHE A 1 31.14 -7.99 24.89
N THR A 2 31.93 -7.47 23.96
CA THR A 2 32.11 -6.02 23.75
C THR A 2 30.79 -5.44 23.23
N LYS A 3 30.16 -4.54 24.00
CA LYS A 3 28.98 -3.79 23.54
C LYS A 3 29.38 -2.99 22.31
N VAL A 4 28.86 -3.38 21.14
CA VAL A 4 28.99 -2.59 19.91
C VAL A 4 28.27 -1.26 20.14
N LYS A 5 28.97 -0.14 19.96
CA LYS A 5 28.41 1.20 20.13
C LYS A 5 27.43 1.50 18.99
N GLN A 6 26.21 1.93 19.33
CA GLN A 6 25.20 2.28 18.33
C GLN A 6 25.54 3.60 17.62
N PRO A 7 25.37 3.67 16.28
CA PRO A 7 25.61 4.88 15.52
C PRO A 7 24.58 5.94 15.91
N LYS A 8 25.03 7.19 16.02
CA LYS A 8 24.13 8.32 16.30
C LYS A 8 23.80 9.13 15.04
N TYR A 9 24.62 8.98 14.00
CA TYR A 9 24.55 9.77 12.78
C TYR A 9 24.29 8.89 11.57
N ILE A 10 23.54 9.41 10.59
CA ILE A 10 23.20 8.66 9.37
C ILE A 10 24.46 8.32 8.57
N ARG A 11 25.43 9.23 8.46
CA ARG A 11 26.67 8.98 7.70
C ARG A 11 27.49 7.83 8.29
N GLU A 12 27.63 7.82 9.62
CA GLU A 12 28.26 6.71 10.35
C GLU A 12 27.51 5.39 10.11
N CYS A 13 26.18 5.43 10.05
CA CYS A 13 25.38 4.26 9.74
C CYS A 13 25.57 3.77 8.30
N MET A 14 25.62 4.68 7.31
CA MET A 14 25.87 4.36 5.91
C MET A 14 27.25 3.71 5.73
N GLU A 15 28.29 4.30 6.31
CA GLU A 15 29.65 3.76 6.30
C GLU A 15 29.71 2.38 6.97
N GLY A 16 29.00 2.22 8.08
CA GLY A 16 28.86 0.94 8.79
C GLY A 16 28.21 -0.13 7.92
N LEU A 17 27.14 0.17 7.19
CA LEU A 17 26.47 -0.78 6.31
C LEU A 17 27.33 -1.22 5.11
N ILE A 18 28.24 -0.36 4.63
CA ILE A 18 29.13 -0.68 3.50
C ILE A 18 30.35 -1.49 3.96
N ASN A 19 31.02 -1.06 5.03
CA ASN A 19 32.37 -1.50 5.37
C ASN A 19 32.42 -2.61 6.43
N THR A 20 31.28 -3.01 6.98
CA THR A 20 31.23 -3.99 8.07
C THR A 20 31.04 -5.41 7.54
N ASP A 21 32.04 -6.26 7.78
CA ASP A 21 31.93 -7.72 7.57
C ASP A 21 31.60 -8.48 8.88
N GLU A 22 31.48 -7.78 10.02
CA GLU A 22 31.06 -8.40 11.28
C GLU A 22 29.52 -8.52 11.36
N PRO A 23 28.96 -9.74 11.51
CA PRO A 23 27.50 -9.96 11.46
C PRO A 23 26.76 -9.18 12.54
N ASN A 24 27.26 -9.20 13.78
CA ASN A 24 26.65 -8.50 14.92
C ASN A 24 26.62 -6.98 14.73
N ARG A 25 27.61 -6.43 14.02
CA ARG A 25 27.66 -4.99 13.73
C ARG A 25 26.73 -4.64 12.58
N LEU A 26 26.69 -5.45 11.52
CA LEU A 26 25.78 -5.25 10.39
C LEU A 26 24.31 -5.27 10.86
N GLU A 27 23.94 -6.25 11.69
CA GLU A 27 22.61 -6.34 12.30
C GLU A 27 22.29 -5.09 13.14
N MET A 28 23.26 -4.62 13.93
CA MET A 28 23.10 -3.41 14.74
C MET A 28 22.90 -2.16 13.87
N TYR A 29 23.71 -1.95 12.84
CA TYR A 29 23.58 -0.81 11.92
C TYR A 29 22.21 -0.84 11.24
N LEU A 30 21.82 -1.98 10.68
CA LEU A 30 20.55 -2.14 9.98
C LEU A 30 19.35 -1.98 10.94
N GLY A 31 19.45 -2.49 12.16
CA GLY A 31 18.42 -2.39 13.19
C GLY A 31 18.15 -0.96 13.69
N VAL A 32 19.15 -0.07 13.64
CA VAL A 32 19.02 1.34 14.05
C VAL A 32 18.70 2.26 12.87
N THR A 33 18.89 1.79 11.63
CA THR A 33 18.75 2.59 10.40
C THR A 33 17.39 3.25 10.27
N GLU A 34 16.30 2.49 10.39
CA GLU A 34 14.93 3.03 10.28
C GLU A 34 14.71 4.19 11.26
N ALA A 35 15.08 4.00 12.53
CA ALA A 35 14.88 4.98 13.59
C ALA A 35 15.69 6.27 13.34
N LEU A 36 16.91 6.16 12.80
CA LEU A 36 17.73 7.33 12.45
C LEU A 36 17.12 8.11 11.28
N ILE A 37 16.65 7.41 10.25
CA ILE A 37 15.99 8.04 9.10
C ILE A 37 14.73 8.77 9.56
N ARG A 38 13.91 8.13 10.42
CA ARG A 38 12.64 8.72 10.89
C ARG A 38 12.79 9.95 11.78
N LYS A 39 13.95 10.15 12.40
CA LYS A 39 14.28 11.41 13.09
C LYS A 39 14.42 12.59 12.12
N ASN A 40 14.51 12.32 10.81
CA ASN A 40 14.64 13.31 9.75
C ASN A 40 15.73 14.35 10.04
N PRO A 41 17.00 13.93 10.18
CA PRO A 41 18.08 14.86 10.44
C PRO A 41 18.33 15.78 9.25
N ASP A 42 18.91 16.94 9.53
CA ASP A 42 19.29 17.92 8.51
C ASP A 42 20.23 17.29 7.48
N GLY A 43 19.98 17.56 6.20
CA GLY A 43 20.77 17.02 5.10
C GLY A 43 20.37 15.61 4.64
N LEU A 44 19.29 15.00 5.19
CA LEU A 44 18.84 13.67 4.78
C LEU A 44 18.45 13.62 3.29
N THR A 45 17.80 14.67 2.77
CA THR A 45 17.33 14.71 1.39
C THR A 45 18.47 14.65 0.36
N GLU A 46 19.63 15.18 0.72
CA GLU A 46 20.83 15.31 -0.11
C GLU A 46 21.59 14.00 -0.21
N ILE A 47 21.46 13.14 0.79
CA ILE A 47 22.08 11.80 0.83
C ILE A 47 21.09 10.67 0.57
N ALA A 48 19.80 10.99 0.40
CA ALA A 48 18.73 9.99 0.30
C ALA A 48 18.90 9.06 -0.90
N GLU A 49 19.36 9.57 -2.04
CA GLU A 49 19.61 8.76 -3.23
C GLU A 49 20.73 7.74 -2.98
N GLU A 50 21.88 8.20 -2.49
CA GLU A 50 23.02 7.32 -2.17
C GLU A 50 22.65 6.30 -1.09
N PHE A 51 21.88 6.72 -0.07
CA PHE A 51 21.46 5.81 0.97
C PHE A 51 20.46 4.75 0.45
N THR A 52 19.57 5.14 -0.47
CA THR A 52 18.68 4.20 -1.16
C THR A 52 19.48 3.18 -1.95
N LYS A 53 20.53 3.62 -2.66
CA LYS A 53 21.43 2.75 -3.42
C LYS A 53 22.13 1.74 -2.49
N ILE A 54 22.66 2.17 -1.35
CA ILE A 54 23.29 1.29 -0.37
C ILE A 54 22.28 0.22 0.09
N LEU A 55 21.09 0.64 0.53
CA LEU A 55 20.08 -0.27 1.05
C LEU A 55 19.55 -1.25 -0.01
N LEU A 56 19.33 -0.79 -1.25
CA LEU A 56 18.83 -1.63 -2.35
C LEU A 56 19.82 -2.73 -2.76
N HIS A 57 21.12 -2.45 -2.64
CA HIS A 57 22.20 -3.41 -2.99
C HIS A 57 22.74 -4.17 -1.78
N LEU A 58 22.23 -3.90 -0.57
CA LEU A 58 22.65 -4.58 0.63
C LEU A 58 22.25 -6.06 0.54
N SER A 59 23.26 -6.94 0.66
CA SER A 59 23.10 -8.40 0.59
C SER A 59 23.25 -9.02 1.96
N ASP A 60 22.44 -10.05 2.23
CA ASP A 60 22.51 -10.81 3.47
C ASP A 60 23.61 -11.86 3.41
N ARG A 61 24.85 -11.44 3.65
CA ARG A 61 26.02 -12.33 3.60
C ARG A 61 26.10 -13.32 4.77
N HIS A 62 25.41 -13.02 5.86
CA HIS A 62 25.53 -13.74 7.13
C HIS A 62 24.22 -14.43 7.57
N SER A 63 23.18 -14.41 6.74
CA SER A 63 21.85 -14.93 7.08
C SER A 63 21.30 -14.30 8.37
N LEU A 64 21.37 -12.97 8.45
CA LEU A 64 20.93 -12.21 9.60
C LEU A 64 19.42 -12.35 9.79
N LYS A 65 19.00 -12.52 11.05
CA LYS A 65 17.58 -12.56 11.39
C LYS A 65 16.93 -11.23 11.03
N ASP A 66 15.73 -11.30 10.46
CA ASP A 66 14.92 -10.13 10.09
C ASP A 66 15.57 -9.17 9.06
N PHE A 67 16.69 -9.55 8.41
CA PHE A 67 17.43 -8.71 7.46
C PHE A 67 16.52 -8.06 6.41
N VAL A 68 15.71 -8.89 5.74
CA VAL A 68 14.79 -8.43 4.69
C VAL A 68 13.79 -7.43 5.26
N SER A 69 13.26 -7.68 6.45
CA SER A 69 12.30 -6.80 7.12
C SER A 69 12.93 -5.46 7.51
N LEU A 70 14.13 -5.48 8.11
CA LEU A 70 14.83 -4.27 8.53
C LEU A 70 15.27 -3.42 7.33
N ARG A 71 15.77 -4.06 6.26
CA ARG A 71 16.11 -3.39 4.99
C ARG A 71 14.89 -2.75 4.36
N PHE A 72 13.79 -3.50 4.25
CA PHE A 72 12.52 -3.01 3.72
C PHE A 72 11.99 -1.81 4.51
N LYS A 73 11.89 -1.92 5.84
CA LYS A 73 11.44 -0.82 6.71
C LYS A 73 12.31 0.42 6.60
N SER A 74 13.63 0.24 6.46
CA SER A 74 14.58 1.32 6.26
C SER A 74 14.38 2.03 4.92
N LEU A 75 14.19 1.28 3.83
CA LEU A 75 13.86 1.81 2.50
C LEU A 75 12.53 2.57 2.51
N VAL A 76 11.50 2.03 3.15
CA VAL A 76 10.19 2.67 3.30
C VAL A 76 10.31 3.96 4.12
N ALA A 77 11.02 3.94 5.26
CA ALA A 77 11.26 5.14 6.05
C ALA A 77 11.97 6.23 5.23
N LEU A 78 12.94 5.85 4.39
CA LEU A 78 13.65 6.80 3.53
C LEU A 78 12.72 7.38 2.46
N ALA A 79 11.92 6.53 1.81
CA ALA A 79 10.92 6.96 0.83
C ALA A 79 9.82 7.84 1.43
N VAL A 80 9.54 7.74 2.74
CA VAL A 80 8.59 8.60 3.44
C VAL A 80 9.21 9.96 3.80
N GLN A 81 10.50 10.00 4.16
CA GLN A 81 11.19 11.25 4.55
C GLN A 81 11.72 12.05 3.35
N ALA A 82 12.18 11.37 2.30
CA ALA A 82 12.69 11.96 1.07
C ALA A 82 11.98 11.41 -0.19
N PRO A 83 10.64 11.54 -0.29
CA PRO A 83 9.83 10.87 -1.30
C PRO A 83 10.25 11.16 -2.74
N LYS A 84 10.61 12.41 -3.05
CA LYS A 84 10.96 12.81 -4.42
C LYS A 84 12.26 12.18 -4.90
N GLN A 85 13.30 12.17 -4.06
CA GLN A 85 14.62 11.65 -4.39
C GLN A 85 14.56 10.12 -4.50
N VAL A 86 13.98 9.48 -3.49
CA VAL A 86 13.91 8.02 -3.40
C VAL A 86 13.01 7.44 -4.49
N SER A 87 11.82 8.02 -4.73
CA SER A 87 10.92 7.50 -5.77
C SER A 87 11.54 7.65 -7.17
N ARG A 88 12.19 8.77 -7.47
CA ARG A 88 12.88 8.98 -8.76
C ARG A 88 14.00 7.96 -8.98
N TYR A 89 14.83 7.73 -7.96
CA TYR A 89 15.88 6.72 -8.04
C TYR A 89 15.29 5.32 -8.25
N LEU A 90 14.39 4.88 -7.36
CA LEU A 90 13.81 3.53 -7.41
C LEU A 90 13.07 3.26 -8.74
N THR A 91 12.28 4.22 -9.23
CA THR A 91 11.55 4.05 -10.50
C THR A 91 12.48 4.05 -11.72
N SER A 92 13.61 4.77 -11.69
CA SER A 92 14.65 4.63 -12.69
C SER A 92 15.29 3.24 -12.63
N GLN A 93 15.70 2.79 -11.45
CA GLN A 93 16.33 1.47 -11.27
C GLN A 93 15.38 0.32 -11.64
N PHE A 94 14.07 0.50 -11.49
CA PHE A 94 13.05 -0.48 -11.90
C PHE A 94 13.07 -0.79 -13.41
N TYR A 95 13.65 0.07 -14.25
CA TYR A 95 13.80 -0.18 -15.70
C TYR A 95 15.24 -0.44 -16.13
N GLU A 96 16.22 -0.28 -15.25
CA GLU A 96 17.64 -0.53 -15.56
C GLU A 96 17.92 -2.00 -15.82
N ARG A 97 18.91 -2.32 -16.68
CA ARG A 97 19.23 -3.71 -17.09
C ARG A 97 19.88 -4.56 -16.00
N ASN A 98 20.51 -3.93 -15.01
CA ASN A 98 21.38 -4.60 -14.04
C ASN A 98 20.64 -5.15 -12.81
N TYR A 99 19.30 -5.18 -12.82
CA TYR A 99 18.49 -5.66 -11.70
C TYR A 99 17.74 -6.95 -12.03
N ASN A 100 17.78 -7.87 -11.07
CA ASN A 100 17.02 -9.12 -11.14
C ASN A 100 15.55 -8.92 -10.76
N LEU A 101 14.74 -9.97 -11.01
CA LEU A 101 13.31 -10.01 -10.70
C LEU A 101 13.01 -9.65 -9.23
N SER A 102 13.74 -10.26 -8.28
CA SER A 102 13.52 -10.03 -6.84
C SER A 102 13.74 -8.57 -6.44
N GLN A 103 14.77 -7.92 -6.97
CA GLN A 103 15.05 -6.50 -6.69
C GLN A 103 13.97 -5.58 -7.28
N ARG A 104 13.46 -5.89 -8.47
CA ARG A 104 12.34 -5.13 -9.06
C ARG A 104 11.06 -5.27 -8.26
N LEU A 105 10.77 -6.47 -7.75
CA LEU A 105 9.64 -6.69 -6.86
C LEU A 105 9.82 -5.93 -5.53
N ASP A 106 11.02 -5.93 -4.97
CA ASP A 106 11.36 -5.16 -3.75
C ASP A 106 11.16 -3.65 -3.96
N ILE A 107 11.61 -3.11 -5.11
CA ILE A 107 11.36 -1.71 -5.50
C ILE A 107 9.86 -1.41 -5.50
N LEU A 108 9.04 -2.25 -6.14
CA LEU A 108 7.60 -2.05 -6.23
C LEU A 108 6.91 -2.14 -4.86
N GLU A 109 7.39 -3.02 -3.98
CA GLU A 109 6.88 -3.18 -2.62
C GLU A 109 7.19 -1.96 -1.76
N VAL A 110 8.43 -1.44 -1.81
CA VAL A 110 8.85 -0.23 -1.10
C VAL A 110 8.03 0.98 -1.55
N LEU A 111 7.86 1.18 -2.86
CA LEU A 111 7.09 2.30 -3.40
C LEU A 111 5.61 2.24 -2.97
N GLY A 112 5.00 1.05 -3.02
CA GLY A 112 3.62 0.86 -2.57
C GLY A 112 3.44 1.13 -1.07
N ALA A 113 4.33 0.58 -0.23
CA ALA A 113 4.27 0.77 1.21
C ALA A 113 4.53 2.23 1.63
N ALA A 114 5.47 2.91 0.97
CA ALA A 114 5.73 4.34 1.21
C ALA A 114 4.54 5.22 0.80
N ALA A 115 3.88 4.91 -0.32
CA ALA A 115 2.67 5.61 -0.75
C ALA A 115 1.54 5.47 0.29
N GLN A 116 1.29 4.25 0.78
CA GLN A 116 0.30 3.99 1.82
C GLN A 116 0.65 4.68 3.14
N GLU A 117 1.92 4.67 3.54
CA GLU A 117 2.32 5.34 4.77
C GLU A 117 2.17 6.87 4.67
N LEU A 118 2.46 7.46 3.51
CA LEU A 118 2.27 8.90 3.27
C LEU A 118 0.80 9.31 3.17
N SER A 119 -0.10 8.38 2.82
CA SER A 119 -1.53 8.65 2.75
C SER A 119 -2.23 8.56 4.10
N GLN A 120 -1.67 7.81 5.05
CA GLN A 120 -2.23 7.66 6.39
C GLN A 120 -1.99 8.90 7.28
N PRO A 121 -2.96 9.24 8.16
CA PRO A 121 -2.74 10.20 9.23
C PRO A 121 -1.64 9.72 10.17
N VAL A 122 -0.81 10.66 10.65
CA VAL A 122 0.38 10.36 11.48
C VAL A 122 0.03 9.61 12.79
N ASP A 123 -1.18 9.81 13.31
CA ASP A 123 -1.65 9.22 14.58
C ASP A 123 -2.26 7.81 14.44
N SER A 124 -2.52 7.32 13.23
CA SER A 124 -3.24 6.05 13.01
C SER A 124 -2.45 4.80 13.40
N LYS A 125 -1.12 4.91 13.54
CA LYS A 125 -0.25 3.77 13.88
C LYS A 125 -0.37 3.33 15.34
N GLN A 126 -0.76 4.21 16.28
CA GLN A 126 -0.90 3.86 17.71
C GLN A 126 -2.19 3.07 18.00
N SER A 127 -3.26 3.30 17.23
CA SER A 127 -4.57 2.68 17.47
C SER A 127 -4.64 1.19 17.11
N MET A 128 -3.90 0.73 16.09
CA MET A 128 -3.98 -0.67 15.64
C MET A 128 -3.30 -1.67 16.60
N GLU A 129 -2.32 -1.23 17.39
CA GLU A 129 -1.56 -2.10 18.30
C GLU A 129 -2.30 -2.35 19.63
N GLN A 130 -3.17 -1.41 20.03
CA GLN A 130 -4.04 -1.56 21.22
C GLN A 130 -5.20 -2.54 20.99
N GLU A 131 -5.76 -2.64 19.78
CA GLU A 131 -6.86 -3.58 19.51
C GLU A 131 -6.40 -5.05 19.58
N ARG A 132 -5.16 -5.35 19.16
CA ARG A 132 -4.60 -6.72 19.14
C ARG A 132 -4.43 -7.40 20.50
N LEU A 133 -4.38 -6.63 21.58
CA LEU A 133 -4.20 -7.16 22.94
C LEU A 133 -5.53 -7.49 23.64
N SER A 134 -6.68 -7.17 23.03
CA SER A 134 -8.00 -7.24 23.69
C SER A 134 -8.75 -8.56 23.54
N TYR A 135 -8.26 -9.51 22.72
CA TYR A 135 -8.92 -10.80 22.48
C TYR A 135 -8.06 -11.98 22.95
N LYS A 136 -8.13 -12.29 24.25
CA LYS A 136 -7.86 -13.63 24.78
C LYS A 136 -9.12 -14.11 25.49
N LEU A 137 -9.83 -15.06 24.87
CA LEU A 137 -11.03 -15.70 25.43
C LEU A 137 -10.66 -16.66 26.57
N ALA A 138 -11.46 -16.67 27.63
CA ALA A 138 -11.47 -17.69 28.68
C ALA A 138 -12.57 -18.75 28.40
N PRO A 139 -12.42 -19.98 28.89
CA PRO A 139 -13.18 -21.14 28.42
C PRO A 139 -14.55 -21.32 29.08
N THR A 140 -15.40 -22.04 28.37
CA THR A 140 -16.78 -22.44 28.68
C THR A 140 -16.85 -23.60 29.66
N ASP A 141 -17.84 -23.59 30.54
CA ASP A 141 -18.33 -24.81 31.20
C ASP A 141 -19.86 -24.84 31.26
N SER A 142 -20.41 -26.05 31.09
CA SER A 142 -21.82 -26.38 30.83
C SER A 142 -22.59 -26.78 32.09
N GLY A 143 -23.90 -26.49 32.16
CA GLY A 143 -24.84 -27.30 32.98
C GLY A 143 -26.08 -26.61 33.59
N HIS A 144 -27.25 -26.93 33.01
CA HIS A 144 -28.60 -27.07 33.58
C HIS A 144 -29.47 -25.90 34.10
N SER A 145 -30.62 -25.78 33.40
CA SER A 145 -32.01 -25.67 33.90
C SER A 145 -32.67 -24.30 34.13
N SER A 146 -33.60 -24.02 33.20
CA SER A 146 -35.00 -23.51 33.31
C SER A 146 -35.33 -22.30 34.18
N ASP A 147 -35.81 -21.27 33.46
CA ASP A 147 -36.71 -20.15 33.81
C ASP A 147 -36.52 -19.42 35.14
N GLY A 148 -35.91 -18.24 35.03
CA GLY A 148 -35.56 -17.31 36.10
C GLY A 148 -34.20 -16.64 35.85
N TRP A 149 -33.40 -17.22 34.95
CA TRP A 149 -32.04 -16.78 34.67
C TRP A 149 -31.94 -15.43 33.97
N ARG A 150 -32.95 -14.99 33.21
CA ARG A 150 -32.89 -13.69 32.51
C ARG A 150 -32.90 -12.51 33.49
N GLU A 151 -33.79 -12.49 34.46
CA GLU A 151 -33.85 -11.45 35.51
C GLU A 151 -32.63 -11.48 36.43
N ILE A 152 -32.15 -12.68 36.81
CA ILE A 152 -30.96 -12.83 37.67
C ILE A 152 -29.70 -12.37 36.92
N VAL A 153 -29.58 -12.70 35.63
CA VAL A 153 -28.49 -12.21 34.78
C VAL A 153 -28.59 -10.70 34.58
N LYS A 154 -29.78 -10.15 34.38
CA LYS A 154 -29.98 -8.70 34.20
C LYS A 154 -29.61 -7.92 35.48
N GLN A 155 -30.04 -8.37 36.65
CA GLN A 155 -29.63 -7.80 37.94
C GLN A 155 -28.14 -7.95 38.22
N ARG A 156 -27.54 -9.10 37.84
CA ARG A 156 -26.10 -9.34 38.03
C ARG A 156 -25.24 -8.52 37.05
N VAL A 157 -25.75 -8.29 35.84
CA VAL A 157 -25.16 -7.36 34.86
C VAL A 157 -25.29 -5.92 35.38
N GLU A 158 -26.45 -5.48 35.87
CA GLU A 158 -26.61 -4.12 36.39
C GLU A 158 -25.79 -3.83 37.65
N SER A 159 -25.66 -4.80 38.57
CA SER A 159 -24.88 -4.64 39.81
C SER A 159 -23.37 -4.76 39.62
N LYS A 160 -22.90 -5.45 38.56
CA LYS A 160 -21.45 -5.64 38.29
C LYS A 160 -20.92 -4.85 37.09
N THR A 161 -21.78 -4.19 36.31
CA THR A 161 -21.33 -3.37 35.20
C THR A 161 -20.98 -1.98 35.69
N ARG A 162 -19.69 -1.76 35.91
CA ARG A 162 -19.12 -0.42 36.04
C ARG A 162 -19.33 0.28 34.70
N ARG A 163 -20.33 1.17 34.62
CA ARG A 163 -20.62 1.94 33.41
C ARG A 163 -19.53 2.99 33.23
N PHE A 164 -18.54 2.65 32.42
CA PHE A 164 -17.62 3.66 31.91
C PHE A 164 -18.44 4.62 31.04
N PRO A 165 -18.34 5.94 31.24
CA PRO A 165 -18.93 6.87 30.29
C PRO A 165 -18.39 6.51 28.92
N LYS A 166 -19.25 6.50 27.89
CA LYS A 166 -18.79 6.46 26.49
C LYS A 166 -17.72 7.55 26.40
N GLY A 167 -16.46 7.14 26.25
CA GLY A 167 -15.35 8.06 26.12
C GLY A 167 -15.73 9.07 25.04
N ALA A 168 -15.47 10.36 25.30
CA ALA A 168 -15.71 11.42 24.33
C ALA A 168 -15.24 10.92 22.96
N THR A 169 -16.15 10.87 21.99
CA THR A 169 -15.83 10.49 20.61
C THR A 169 -14.68 11.40 20.20
N LYS A 170 -13.47 10.86 20.10
CA LYS A 170 -12.30 11.65 19.69
C LYS A 170 -12.67 12.21 18.32
N GLU A 171 -12.85 13.54 18.23
CA GLU A 171 -13.12 14.18 16.96
C GLU A 171 -12.02 13.78 15.99
N VAL A 172 -12.39 13.09 14.91
CA VAL A 172 -11.44 12.69 13.89
C VAL A 172 -11.05 13.95 13.13
N VAL A 173 -9.93 14.55 13.52
CA VAL A 173 -9.37 15.70 12.83
C VAL A 173 -8.97 15.24 11.43
N ALA A 174 -9.65 15.76 10.41
CA ALA A 174 -9.33 15.50 9.02
C ALA A 174 -7.88 15.91 8.74
N THR A 175 -7.00 14.91 8.58
CA THR A 175 -5.58 15.14 8.32
C THR A 175 -5.35 15.17 6.81
N LYS A 176 -4.62 16.17 6.32
CA LYS A 176 -4.30 16.29 4.90
C LYS A 176 -3.44 15.10 4.45
N ASN A 177 -3.84 14.47 3.35
CA ASN A 177 -3.05 13.43 2.69
C ASN A 177 -1.70 14.00 2.21
N ARG A 178 -0.60 13.55 2.82
CA ARG A 178 0.77 14.03 2.50
C ARG A 178 1.25 13.47 1.16
N PHE A 179 0.74 12.31 0.74
CA PHE A 179 1.07 11.69 -0.53
C PHE A 179 0.63 12.53 -1.73
N GLY A 180 -0.45 13.32 -1.60
CA GLY A 180 -1.00 14.10 -2.72
C GLY A 180 -0.01 15.04 -3.42
N LEU A 181 1.00 15.57 -2.70
CA LEU A 181 2.02 16.46 -3.27
C LEU A 181 3.13 15.73 -4.04
N VAL A 182 3.26 14.43 -3.82
CA VAL A 182 4.35 13.60 -4.37
C VAL A 182 3.86 12.43 -5.20
N ALA A 183 2.54 12.17 -5.26
CA ALA A 183 1.94 11.04 -5.95
C ALA A 183 2.43 10.88 -7.41
N GLY A 184 2.54 12.00 -8.15
CA GLY A 184 3.05 11.99 -9.51
C GLY A 184 4.51 11.52 -9.64
N CYS A 185 5.35 11.71 -8.62
CA CYS A 185 6.74 11.24 -8.59
C CYS A 185 6.86 9.72 -8.43
N PHE A 186 5.80 9.07 -7.94
CA PHE A 186 5.72 7.61 -7.82
C PHE A 186 5.04 7.02 -9.06
N PHE A 187 3.92 7.61 -9.48
CA PHE A 187 3.04 7.04 -10.50
C PHE A 187 3.57 7.17 -11.93
N TYR A 188 3.88 8.39 -12.38
CA TYR A 188 4.19 8.61 -13.81
C TYR A 188 5.49 7.93 -14.27
N PRO A 189 6.59 7.92 -13.50
CA PRO A 189 7.79 7.20 -13.89
C PRO A 189 7.55 5.69 -14.05
N LEU A 190 6.73 5.07 -13.19
CA LEU A 190 6.33 3.65 -13.30
C LEU A 190 5.42 3.35 -14.48
N MET A 191 4.77 4.37 -15.05
CA MET A 191 3.91 4.25 -16.23
C MET A 191 4.64 4.57 -17.54
N ALA A 192 5.84 5.16 -17.50
CA ALA A 192 6.43 5.79 -18.67
C ALA A 192 7.08 4.81 -19.67
N ASN A 193 7.53 3.63 -19.21
CA ASN A 193 8.41 2.77 -20.00
C ASN A 193 7.96 1.29 -20.02
N PHE A 194 6.68 0.99 -19.76
CA PHE A 194 6.19 -0.40 -19.75
C PHE A 194 6.16 -1.05 -21.15
N ASP A 195 6.13 -0.25 -22.21
CA ASP A 195 5.99 -0.65 -23.62
C ASP A 195 7.31 -0.63 -24.41
N ARG A 196 8.43 -0.22 -23.78
CA ARG A 196 9.74 -0.13 -24.44
C ARG A 196 10.39 -1.51 -24.61
N LYS A 197 10.53 -1.93 -25.87
CA LYS A 197 11.26 -3.14 -26.29
C LYS A 197 12.78 -3.11 -26.07
N GLU A 198 13.36 -1.95 -25.72
CA GLU A 198 14.79 -1.78 -25.46
C GLU A 198 15.23 -2.32 -24.09
N ASN A 199 14.27 -2.64 -23.23
CA ASN A 199 14.53 -3.38 -22.02
C ASN A 199 14.69 -4.86 -22.37
N THR A 200 15.63 -5.55 -21.72
CA THR A 200 15.74 -7.03 -21.75
C THR A 200 14.57 -7.72 -21.03
N PHE A 201 13.46 -7.00 -20.88
CA PHE A 201 12.38 -7.26 -19.95
C PHE A 201 11.08 -7.04 -20.70
N ASP A 202 10.52 -8.12 -21.26
CA ASP A 202 9.29 -8.04 -22.03
C ASP A 202 8.09 -8.18 -21.10
N MET A 203 7.71 -7.07 -20.46
CA MET A 203 6.55 -7.00 -19.57
C MET A 203 5.26 -7.46 -20.26
N MET A 204 5.17 -7.28 -21.57
CA MET A 204 3.97 -7.52 -22.36
C MET A 204 3.87 -8.96 -22.88
N ALA A 205 4.93 -9.77 -22.75
CA ALA A 205 4.94 -11.17 -23.15
C ALA A 205 5.49 -12.09 -22.06
N GLU A 206 6.80 -12.10 -21.84
CA GLU A 206 7.47 -13.12 -21.02
C GLU A 206 7.41 -12.81 -19.53
N ASP A 207 7.45 -11.53 -19.16
CA ASP A 207 7.60 -11.09 -17.77
C ASP A 207 6.27 -10.71 -17.08
N SER A 208 5.25 -11.54 -17.33
CA SER A 208 3.88 -11.34 -16.85
C SER A 208 3.77 -11.16 -15.32
N LEU A 209 4.68 -11.77 -14.56
CA LEU A 209 4.70 -11.64 -13.10
C LEU A 209 5.05 -10.22 -12.63
N ILE A 210 6.04 -9.56 -13.26
CA ILE A 210 6.35 -8.17 -12.92
C ILE A 210 5.25 -7.27 -13.43
N LEU A 211 4.73 -7.50 -14.63
CA LEU A 211 3.60 -6.70 -15.12
C LEU A 211 2.42 -6.75 -14.14
N ALA A 212 2.04 -7.94 -13.67
CA ALA A 212 1.00 -8.09 -12.66
C ALA A 212 1.33 -7.32 -11.36
N ARG A 213 2.58 -7.38 -10.88
CA ARG A 213 3.00 -6.65 -9.68
C ARG A 213 3.00 -5.13 -9.90
N LEU A 214 3.46 -4.66 -11.05
CA LEU A 214 3.47 -3.25 -11.42
C LEU A 214 2.05 -2.69 -11.42
N VAL A 215 1.12 -3.37 -12.10
CA VAL A 215 -0.30 -2.98 -12.16
C VAL A 215 -0.92 -2.95 -10.76
N TYR A 216 -0.62 -3.97 -9.93
CA TYR A 216 -1.07 -3.99 -8.54
C TYR A 216 -0.53 -2.78 -7.75
N THR A 217 0.77 -2.50 -7.83
CA THR A 217 1.40 -1.35 -7.17
C THR A 217 0.84 -0.02 -7.65
N LEU A 218 0.55 0.12 -8.94
CA LEU A 218 -0.12 1.31 -9.49
C LEU A 218 -1.53 1.48 -8.90
N GLY A 219 -2.29 0.39 -8.74
CA GLY A 219 -3.57 0.40 -8.03
C GLY A 219 -3.43 0.88 -6.58
N VAL A 220 -2.43 0.38 -5.85
CA VAL A 220 -2.13 0.81 -4.48
C VAL A 220 -1.77 2.31 -4.42
N ILE A 221 -0.98 2.79 -5.38
CA ILE A 221 -0.60 4.21 -5.48
C ILE A 221 -1.82 5.11 -5.76
N ILE A 222 -2.73 4.68 -6.63
CA ILE A 222 -4.00 5.39 -6.87
C ILE A 222 -4.83 5.47 -5.58
N TYR A 223 -4.94 4.34 -4.86
CA TYR A 223 -5.65 4.29 -3.59
C TYR A 223 -5.02 5.18 -2.52
N ALA A 224 -3.69 5.23 -2.45
CA ALA A 224 -2.98 6.16 -1.59
C ALA A 224 -3.24 7.64 -1.94
N ALA A 225 -3.68 7.95 -3.17
CA ALA A 225 -4.00 9.30 -3.64
C ALA A 225 -5.46 9.72 -3.41
N ILE A 226 -6.24 8.96 -2.62
CA ILE A 226 -7.61 9.34 -2.21
C ILE A 226 -7.66 10.78 -1.67
N ASN A 227 -8.71 11.52 -2.08
CA ASN A 227 -8.97 12.91 -1.70
C ASN A 227 -7.86 13.90 -2.11
N THR A 228 -7.14 13.60 -3.19
CA THR A 228 -6.13 14.51 -3.76
C THR A 228 -6.52 14.97 -5.15
N GLN A 229 -5.99 16.12 -5.60
CA GLN A 229 -6.25 16.63 -6.95
C GLN A 229 -5.54 15.83 -8.06
N ALA A 230 -4.52 15.03 -7.70
CA ALA A 230 -3.77 14.23 -8.66
C ALA A 230 -4.53 12.98 -9.12
N VAL A 231 -5.48 12.47 -8.31
CA VAL A 231 -6.11 11.17 -8.52
C VAL A 231 -6.85 11.06 -9.87
N LYS A 232 -7.51 12.14 -10.33
CA LYS A 232 -8.23 12.14 -11.61
C LYS A 232 -7.30 11.84 -12.79
N GLN A 233 -6.21 12.60 -12.91
CA GLN A 233 -5.28 12.45 -14.04
C GLN A 233 -4.56 11.10 -13.99
N MET A 234 -4.20 10.64 -12.79
CA MET A 234 -3.57 9.34 -12.61
C MET A 234 -4.53 8.19 -12.96
N ALA A 235 -5.80 8.28 -12.54
CA ALA A 235 -6.83 7.30 -12.85
C ALA A 235 -7.08 7.17 -14.35
N ASN A 236 -7.16 8.30 -15.08
CA ASN A 236 -7.33 8.26 -16.54
C ASN A 236 -6.20 7.47 -17.21
N ARG A 237 -4.95 7.79 -16.88
CA ARG A 237 -3.77 7.10 -17.43
C ARG A 237 -3.74 5.63 -17.04
N LEU A 238 -4.17 5.28 -15.84
CA LEU A 238 -4.25 3.89 -15.43
C LEU A 238 -5.33 3.15 -16.24
N LEU A 239 -6.53 3.72 -16.42
CA LEU A 239 -7.59 3.09 -17.21
C LEU A 239 -7.17 2.87 -18.68
N GLU A 240 -6.50 3.85 -19.30
CA GLU A 240 -5.91 3.69 -20.64
C GLU A 240 -4.95 2.49 -20.70
N PHE A 241 -4.07 2.34 -19.70
CA PHE A 241 -3.14 1.23 -19.63
C PHE A 241 -3.83 -0.12 -19.36
N LEU A 242 -4.77 -0.16 -18.42
CA LEU A 242 -5.55 -1.36 -18.11
C LEU A 242 -6.34 -1.85 -19.33
N TRP A 243 -6.85 -0.92 -20.15
CA TRP A 243 -7.52 -1.27 -21.39
C TRP A 243 -6.60 -2.09 -22.31
N ILE A 244 -5.32 -1.75 -22.42
CA ILE A 244 -4.36 -2.47 -23.28
C ILE A 244 -4.15 -3.91 -22.79
N ILE A 245 -4.07 -4.13 -21.47
CA ILE A 245 -3.72 -5.43 -20.87
C ILE A 245 -4.93 -6.29 -20.45
N ARG A 246 -6.16 -5.83 -20.70
CA ARG A 246 -7.39 -6.45 -20.17
C ARG A 246 -7.61 -7.91 -20.61
N PHE A 247 -7.13 -8.29 -21.79
CA PHE A 247 -7.24 -9.66 -22.32
C PHE A 247 -5.94 -10.45 -22.25
N HIS A 248 -5.05 -10.11 -21.31
CA HIS A 248 -3.79 -10.82 -21.14
C HIS A 248 -4.00 -12.31 -20.84
N SER A 249 -3.15 -13.17 -21.42
CA SER A 249 -3.23 -14.64 -21.29
C SER A 249 -3.02 -15.09 -19.84
N ASP A 250 -2.04 -14.50 -19.15
CA ASP A 250 -1.79 -14.73 -17.72
C ASP A 250 -2.93 -14.19 -16.85
N VAL A 251 -3.53 -15.08 -16.06
CA VAL A 251 -4.59 -14.81 -15.10
C VAL A 251 -4.16 -13.78 -14.04
N LYS A 252 -2.90 -13.80 -13.60
CA LYS A 252 -2.38 -12.87 -12.58
C LYS A 252 -2.42 -11.43 -13.06
N VAL A 253 -2.13 -11.20 -14.34
CA VAL A 253 -2.22 -9.86 -14.96
C VAL A 253 -3.67 -9.41 -15.02
N ARG A 254 -4.60 -10.30 -15.41
CA ARG A 254 -6.04 -9.99 -15.39
C ARG A 254 -6.56 -9.68 -13.99
N HIS A 255 -6.15 -10.45 -12.97
CA HIS A 255 -6.48 -10.19 -11.56
C HIS A 255 -5.94 -8.84 -11.09
N ALA A 256 -4.70 -8.51 -11.44
CA ALA A 256 -4.12 -7.20 -11.13
C ALA A 256 -4.90 -6.06 -11.80
N ALA A 257 -5.34 -6.23 -13.04
CA ALA A 257 -6.16 -5.24 -13.75
C ALA A 257 -7.54 -5.03 -13.09
N LEU A 258 -8.22 -6.12 -12.72
CA LEU A 258 -9.50 -6.05 -11.99
C LEU A 258 -9.34 -5.36 -10.63
N PHE A 259 -8.28 -5.71 -9.90
CA PHE A 259 -7.92 -5.03 -8.65
C PHE A 259 -7.67 -3.52 -8.87
N ALA A 260 -6.89 -3.16 -9.88
CA ALA A 260 -6.58 -1.76 -10.19
C ALA A 260 -7.83 -0.95 -10.57
N ILE A 261 -8.78 -1.54 -11.30
CA ILE A 261 -10.10 -0.92 -11.56
C ILE A 261 -10.88 -0.67 -10.27
N SER A 262 -10.94 -1.67 -9.37
CA SER A 262 -11.54 -1.47 -8.04
C SER A 262 -10.89 -0.32 -7.29
N MET A 263 -9.55 -0.20 -7.35
CA MET A 263 -8.84 0.92 -6.72
C MET A 263 -9.21 2.26 -7.35
N VAL A 264 -9.33 2.35 -8.68
CA VAL A 264 -9.80 3.57 -9.36
C VAL A 264 -11.19 3.97 -8.89
N ILE A 265 -12.15 3.03 -8.87
CA ILE A 265 -13.55 3.27 -8.46
C ILE A 265 -13.61 3.77 -7.00
N LEU A 266 -12.79 3.19 -6.11
CA LEU A 266 -12.75 3.59 -4.71
C LEU A 266 -12.05 4.93 -4.46
N SER A 267 -11.16 5.35 -5.38
CA SER A 267 -10.26 6.48 -5.13
C SER A 267 -10.71 7.79 -5.75
N VAL A 268 -11.40 7.70 -6.89
CA VAL A 268 -11.89 8.86 -7.63
C VAL A 268 -13.30 9.20 -7.12
N PRO A 269 -13.58 10.47 -6.77
CA PRO A 269 -14.92 10.89 -6.39
C PRO A 269 -15.98 10.56 -7.45
N GLY A 270 -17.17 10.13 -7.01
CA GLY A 270 -18.23 9.68 -7.91
C GLY A 270 -18.63 10.69 -8.99
N HIS A 271 -18.80 11.97 -8.64
CA HIS A 271 -19.07 13.02 -9.63
C HIS A 271 -17.98 13.14 -10.71
N ILE A 272 -16.70 12.92 -10.39
CA ILE A 272 -15.60 12.93 -11.37
C ILE A 272 -15.69 11.69 -12.26
N LEU A 273 -15.96 10.51 -11.68
CA LEU A 273 -16.15 9.28 -12.45
C LEU A 273 -17.31 9.39 -13.45
N LEU A 274 -18.42 9.99 -13.03
CA LEU A 274 -19.66 10.06 -13.83
C LEU A 274 -19.70 11.23 -14.81
N ALA A 275 -18.95 12.32 -14.57
CA ALA A 275 -18.90 13.47 -15.47
C ALA A 275 -17.65 13.44 -16.35
N ASP A 276 -16.46 13.29 -15.77
CA ASP A 276 -15.20 13.50 -16.48
C ASP A 276 -14.61 12.22 -17.08
N LEU A 277 -14.87 11.04 -16.47
CA LEU A 277 -14.35 9.73 -16.91
C LEU A 277 -15.47 8.78 -17.36
N GLN A 278 -16.60 9.34 -17.79
CA GLN A 278 -17.81 8.57 -18.05
C GLN A 278 -17.61 7.50 -19.14
N SER A 279 -16.90 7.84 -20.22
CA SER A 279 -16.61 6.94 -21.34
C SER A 279 -15.83 5.71 -20.88
N GLU A 280 -14.71 5.95 -20.20
CA GLU A 280 -13.77 4.94 -19.73
C GLU A 280 -14.45 4.04 -18.69
N VAL A 281 -15.28 4.61 -17.80
CA VAL A 281 -16.04 3.86 -16.80
C VAL A 281 -17.11 2.98 -17.45
N MET A 282 -17.81 3.47 -18.49
CA MET A 282 -18.82 2.68 -19.18
C MET A 282 -18.20 1.53 -20.00
N GLU A 283 -17.06 1.77 -20.64
CA GLU A 283 -16.29 0.71 -21.31
C GLU A 283 -15.77 -0.32 -20.31
N THR A 284 -15.24 0.14 -19.17
CA THR A 284 -14.80 -0.72 -18.08
C THR A 284 -15.96 -1.56 -17.54
N LYS A 285 -17.14 -0.96 -17.34
CA LYS A 285 -18.34 -1.67 -16.88
C LYS A 285 -18.72 -2.81 -17.82
N ARG A 286 -18.79 -2.54 -19.13
CA ARG A 286 -19.10 -3.58 -20.14
C ARG A 286 -18.08 -4.71 -20.11
N TRP A 287 -16.80 -4.38 -19.99
CA TRP A 287 -15.75 -5.38 -19.89
C TRP A 287 -15.88 -6.23 -18.60
N LEU A 288 -16.23 -5.62 -17.47
CA LEU A 288 -16.47 -6.37 -16.22
C LEU A 288 -17.67 -7.33 -16.34
N GLU A 289 -18.75 -6.92 -17.03
CA GLU A 289 -19.90 -7.78 -17.34
C GLU A 289 -19.47 -8.96 -18.22
N ASP A 290 -18.68 -8.72 -19.27
CA ASP A 290 -18.12 -9.78 -20.12
C ASP A 290 -17.25 -10.76 -19.32
N VAL A 291 -16.39 -10.28 -18.41
CA VAL A 291 -15.54 -11.14 -17.55
C VAL A 291 -16.40 -11.98 -16.60
N MET A 292 -17.41 -11.37 -15.99
CA MET A 292 -18.35 -12.04 -15.09
C MET A 292 -19.06 -13.22 -15.78
N GLU A 293 -19.47 -13.05 -17.04
CA GLU A 293 -20.18 -14.08 -17.78
C GLU A 293 -19.23 -15.13 -18.37
N ARG A 294 -18.14 -14.68 -19.01
CA ARG A 294 -17.37 -15.49 -19.98
C ARG A 294 -16.02 -15.98 -19.49
N ASP A 295 -15.42 -15.39 -18.44
CA ASP A 295 -14.08 -15.82 -18.00
C ASP A 295 -14.10 -17.26 -17.42
N VAL A 296 -13.10 -18.06 -17.76
CA VAL A 296 -12.97 -19.44 -17.27
C VAL A 296 -12.61 -19.46 -15.79
N ASN A 297 -11.88 -18.44 -15.32
CA ASN A 297 -11.37 -18.37 -13.96
C ASN A 297 -12.42 -17.81 -12.98
N THR A 298 -12.75 -18.59 -11.95
CA THR A 298 -13.75 -18.22 -10.93
C THR A 298 -13.35 -17.00 -10.10
N GLU A 299 -12.06 -16.82 -9.80
CA GLU A 299 -11.59 -15.65 -9.04
C GLU A 299 -11.67 -14.37 -9.87
N SER A 300 -11.38 -14.42 -11.17
CA SER A 300 -11.61 -13.29 -12.08
C SER A 300 -13.08 -12.88 -12.08
N LYS A 301 -14.00 -13.85 -12.15
CA LYS A 301 -15.44 -13.59 -12.07
C LYS A 301 -15.84 -12.92 -10.76
N LYS A 302 -15.33 -13.40 -9.62
CA LYS A 302 -15.59 -12.79 -8.30
C LYS A 302 -15.09 -11.35 -8.22
N LEU A 303 -13.86 -11.09 -8.66
CA LEU A 303 -13.28 -9.74 -8.68
C LEU A 303 -14.05 -8.78 -9.60
N ALA A 304 -14.55 -9.28 -10.73
CA ALA A 304 -15.38 -8.50 -11.64
C ALA A 304 -16.73 -8.13 -10.99
N ILE A 305 -17.40 -9.09 -10.36
CA ILE A 305 -18.66 -8.86 -9.63
C ILE A 305 -18.44 -7.83 -8.51
N GLN A 306 -17.37 -7.96 -7.72
CA GLN A 306 -17.04 -7.00 -6.68
C GLN A 306 -16.85 -5.59 -7.25
N SER A 307 -16.11 -5.45 -8.34
CA SER A 307 -15.88 -4.17 -9.01
C SER A 307 -17.18 -3.56 -9.54
N LEU A 308 -18.10 -4.36 -10.10
CA LEU A 308 -19.42 -3.91 -10.55
C LEU A 308 -20.28 -3.42 -9.39
N VAL A 309 -20.32 -4.15 -8.28
CA VAL A 309 -21.05 -3.74 -7.07
C VAL A 309 -20.50 -2.43 -6.52
N LEU A 310 -19.18 -2.24 -6.51
CA LEU A 310 -18.56 -0.97 -6.11
C LEU A 310 -19.03 0.17 -7.01
N LEU A 311 -19.01 -0.03 -8.33
CA LEU A 311 -19.45 0.98 -9.30
C LEU A 311 -20.92 1.34 -9.13
N GLU A 312 -21.80 0.35 -8.95
CA GLU A 312 -23.22 0.59 -8.69
C GLU A 312 -23.44 1.38 -7.40
N ASN A 313 -22.69 1.08 -6.34
CA ASN A 313 -22.80 1.79 -5.07
C ASN A 313 -22.39 3.25 -5.22
N VAL A 314 -21.32 3.54 -5.98
CA VAL A 314 -20.92 4.91 -6.31
C VAL A 314 -22.03 5.64 -7.06
N ILE A 315 -22.61 5.00 -8.09
CA ILE A 315 -23.72 5.55 -8.86
C ILE A 315 -24.92 5.88 -7.96
N LYS A 316 -25.36 4.93 -7.12
CA LYS A 316 -26.49 5.10 -6.19
C LYS A 316 -26.23 6.24 -5.18
N GLN A 317 -25.00 6.34 -4.67
CA GLN A 317 -24.62 7.40 -3.73
C GLN A 317 -24.66 8.79 -4.37
N GLU A 318 -24.23 8.94 -5.63
CA GLU A 318 -24.28 10.25 -6.30
C GLU A 318 -25.71 10.66 -6.66
N PHE A 319 -26.57 9.72 -7.09
CA PHE A 319 -27.99 10.00 -7.33
C PHE A 319 -28.75 10.39 -6.07
N THR A 320 -28.49 9.73 -4.93
CA THR A 320 -29.13 10.08 -3.64
C THR A 320 -28.68 11.43 -3.11
N LYS A 321 -27.40 11.81 -3.30
CA LYS A 321 -26.94 13.18 -2.98
C LYS A 321 -27.61 14.23 -3.85
N GLY A 322 -27.76 13.97 -5.15
CA GLY A 322 -28.44 14.86 -6.08
C GLY A 322 -29.91 15.11 -5.71
N ALA A 323 -30.63 14.06 -5.29
CA ALA A 323 -32.03 14.16 -4.88
C ALA A 323 -32.26 14.90 -3.55
N ASN A 324 -31.26 14.95 -2.66
CA ASN A 324 -31.34 15.69 -1.38
C ASN A 324 -30.99 17.18 -1.52
N LEU A 325 -30.51 17.62 -2.70
CA LEU A 325 -30.13 18.99 -3.01
C LEU A 325 -31.20 19.76 -3.81
N THR A 326 -32.31 19.09 -4.17
CA THR A 326 -33.49 19.63 -4.87
C THR A 326 -34.69 19.67 -3.95
#